data_AF-A0A7S0FSY0-F1
#
_entry.id   AF-A0A7S0FSY0-F1
#
_cell.length_a   1.000
_cell.length_b   1.000
_cell.length_c   1.000
_cell.angle_alpha   90.00
_cell.angle_beta   90.00
_cell.angle_gamma   90.00
#
_symmetry.space_group_name_H-M   'P 1'
#
loop_
_entity.id
_entity.type
_entity.pdbx_description
1 polymer ?
#
loop_
_entity_poly.entity_id
_entity_poly.type
_entity_poly.pdbx_seq_one_letter_code
_entity_poly.pdbx_strand_id
1 'polypeptide(L)'
;RELSGHKVLHMNWPTPTLEEIDDALDGLCSRNWHGDLDEIGELRMHRFTRPDILPHRCMEAVYIATLLRHGFGFHPKTRDITFAFDVEGSEVEWSLGMALSEAGDSLDWLSGEGEGEEDADAPVVVPSSVISGACGPTGADSDERKNDSDTNATSKNDCASQTC
;
A
#
# COMPACT_ATOMS: atom_id res chain seq x y z
N ARG A 1 1.76 -37.03 12.89
CA ARG A 1 2.83 -36.19 13.49
C ARG A 1 2.40 -34.76 13.25
N GLU A 2 1.88 -34.05 14.26
CA GLU A 2 1.52 -32.64 14.12
C GLU A 2 2.76 -31.83 13.73
N LEU A 3 2.64 -31.02 12.68
CA LEU A 3 3.63 -30.01 12.35
C LEU A 3 3.34 -28.79 13.22
N SER A 4 4.38 -28.12 13.73
CA SER A 4 4.21 -26.82 14.39
C SER A 4 3.58 -25.82 13.42
N GLY A 5 2.67 -24.97 13.90
CA GLY A 5 1.98 -23.97 13.08
C GLY A 5 2.92 -23.06 12.28
N HIS A 6 4.08 -22.70 12.84
CA HIS A 6 5.10 -21.92 12.13
C HIS A 6 5.68 -22.66 10.91
N LYS A 7 5.81 -23.98 10.99
CA LYS A 7 6.33 -24.79 9.89
C LYS A 7 5.30 -24.90 8.76
N VAL A 8 4.02 -25.05 9.10
CA VAL A 8 2.92 -25.05 8.12
C VAL A 8 2.85 -23.69 7.42
N LEU A 9 2.93 -22.60 8.18
CA LEU A 9 2.92 -21.24 7.65
C LEU A 9 4.06 -21.01 6.65
N HIS A 10 5.29 -21.42 6.98
CA HIS A 10 6.44 -21.27 6.07
C HIS A 10 6.33 -22.15 4.79
N MET A 11 5.57 -23.25 4.82
CA MET A 11 5.43 -24.13 3.66
C MET A 11 4.40 -23.62 2.66
N ASN A 12 3.34 -22.95 3.14
CA ASN A 12 2.17 -22.63 2.33
C ASN A 12 2.05 -21.12 2.04
N TRP A 13 2.70 -20.25 2.82
CA TRP A 13 2.69 -18.81 2.56
C TRP A 13 3.58 -18.44 1.36
N PRO A 14 3.20 -17.49 0.48
CA PRO A 14 2.00 -16.63 0.52
C PRO A 14 0.79 -17.15 -0.28
N THR A 15 0.84 -18.41 -0.76
CA THR A 15 -0.16 -19.00 -1.66
C THR A 15 -0.79 -20.29 -1.11
N PRO A 16 -1.41 -20.25 0.09
CA PRO A 16 -2.14 -21.40 0.61
C PRO A 16 -3.32 -21.75 -0.30
N THR A 17 -3.64 -23.03 -0.41
CA THR A 17 -4.88 -23.45 -1.10
C THR A 17 -6.10 -23.11 -0.24
N LEU A 18 -7.29 -23.06 -0.85
CA LEU A 18 -8.52 -22.84 -0.09
C LEU A 18 -8.84 -24.04 0.82
N GLU A 19 -8.47 -25.26 0.42
CA GLU A 19 -8.55 -26.46 1.26
C GLU A 19 -7.66 -26.33 2.51
N GLU A 20 -6.43 -25.83 2.36
CA GLU A 20 -5.51 -25.59 3.49
C GLU A 20 -6.04 -24.51 4.44
N ILE A 21 -6.71 -23.47 3.91
CA ILE A 21 -7.37 -22.45 4.73
C ILE A 21 -8.56 -23.06 5.46
N ASP A 22 -9.46 -23.76 4.75
CA ASP A 22 -10.65 -24.41 5.32
C ASP A 22 -10.27 -25.37 6.46
N ASP A 23 -9.25 -26.20 6.27
CA ASP A 23 -8.75 -27.13 7.29
C ASP A 23 -8.21 -26.43 8.55
N ALA A 24 -7.71 -25.19 8.42
CA ALA A 24 -7.22 -24.39 9.53
C ALA A 24 -8.34 -23.67 10.30
N LEU A 25 -9.53 -23.50 9.70
CA LEU A 25 -10.63 -22.74 10.29
C LEU A 25 -11.17 -23.40 11.56
N ASP A 26 -11.26 -24.73 11.62
CA ASP A 26 -11.74 -25.43 12.82
C ASP A 26 -10.93 -25.04 14.05
N GLY A 27 -9.59 -25.07 13.94
CA GLY A 27 -8.70 -24.72 15.04
C GLY A 27 -8.70 -23.22 15.37
N LEU A 28 -8.88 -22.34 14.38
CA LEU A 28 -8.98 -20.89 14.59
C LEU A 28 -10.30 -20.53 15.28
N CYS A 29 -11.41 -21.13 14.85
CA CYS A 29 -12.76 -20.81 15.29
C CYS A 29 -13.15 -21.49 16.60
N SER A 30 -12.49 -22.60 16.97
CA SER A 30 -12.71 -23.24 18.28
C SER A 30 -11.96 -22.54 19.43
N ARG A 31 -11.13 -21.53 19.16
CA ARG A 31 -10.39 -20.81 20.21
C ARG A 31 -11.32 -20.00 21.10
N ASN A 32 -11.04 -20.04 22.40
CA ASN A 32 -11.66 -19.14 23.35
C ASN A 32 -10.81 -17.88 23.48
N TRP A 33 -11.32 -16.75 23.00
CA TRP A 33 -10.60 -15.48 23.06
C TRP A 33 -10.66 -14.80 24.43
N HIS A 34 -11.56 -15.22 25.33
CA HIS A 34 -11.61 -14.70 26.71
C HIS A 34 -10.42 -15.26 27.51
N GLY A 35 -9.57 -14.38 28.04
CA GLY A 35 -8.36 -14.72 28.81
C GLY A 35 -7.12 -15.01 27.94
N ASP A 36 -7.29 -15.53 26.72
CA ASP A 36 -6.20 -15.67 25.74
C ASP A 36 -5.57 -14.30 25.41
N LEU A 37 -6.35 -13.22 25.42
CA LEU A 37 -5.85 -11.85 25.20
C LEU A 37 -4.84 -11.40 26.26
N ASP A 38 -5.05 -11.80 27.51
CA ASP A 38 -4.16 -11.47 28.63
C ASP A 38 -2.84 -12.27 28.54
N GLU A 39 -2.91 -13.49 27.99
CA GLU A 39 -1.76 -14.40 27.86
C GLU A 39 -0.96 -14.20 26.56
N ILE A 40 -1.64 -13.81 25.47
CA ILE A 40 -1.01 -13.41 24.20
C ILE A 40 -0.26 -12.09 24.41
N GLY A 41 -0.80 -11.17 25.21
CA GLY A 41 -0.18 -9.90 25.57
C GLY A 41 0.14 -8.99 24.38
N GLU A 42 0.50 -7.73 24.64
CA GLU A 42 0.91 -6.78 23.57
C GLU A 42 2.13 -7.27 22.75
N LEU A 43 2.92 -8.21 23.29
CA LEU A 43 4.18 -8.66 22.72
C LEU A 43 4.04 -9.72 21.60
N ARG A 44 2.90 -10.40 21.47
CA ARG A 44 2.70 -11.43 20.43
C ARG A 44 1.60 -11.07 19.43
N MET A 45 1.00 -9.89 19.54
CA MET A 45 -0.01 -9.44 18.60
C MET A 45 0.63 -8.93 17.32
N HIS A 46 0.08 -9.36 16.18
CA HIS A 46 0.48 -8.79 14.90
C HIS A 46 0.11 -7.31 14.88
N ARG A 47 0.98 -6.44 14.32
CA ARG A 47 0.75 -4.99 14.23
C ARG A 47 -0.60 -4.59 13.60
N PHE A 48 -1.20 -5.49 12.82
CA PHE A 48 -2.49 -5.26 12.15
C PHE A 48 -3.68 -5.93 12.84
N THR A 49 -3.49 -6.59 13.99
CA THR A 49 -4.57 -7.28 14.72
C THR A 49 -4.62 -6.79 16.16
N ARG A 50 -5.48 -5.79 16.38
CA ARG A 50 -5.76 -5.27 17.72
C ARG A 50 -6.59 -6.28 18.54
N PRO A 51 -6.56 -6.18 19.89
CA PRO A 51 -7.33 -7.06 20.78
C PRO A 51 -8.83 -7.08 20.49
N ASP A 52 -9.42 -5.93 20.17
CA ASP A 52 -10.84 -5.82 19.85
C ASP A 52 -11.21 -6.46 18.50
N ILE A 53 -10.23 -6.61 17.60
CA ILE A 53 -10.42 -7.20 16.28
C ILE A 53 -10.16 -8.71 16.29
N LEU A 54 -9.35 -9.20 17.23
CA LEU A 54 -8.93 -10.60 17.28
C LEU A 54 -10.12 -11.60 17.27
N PRO A 55 -11.22 -11.39 18.04
CA PRO A 55 -12.37 -12.29 18.01
C PRO A 55 -13.07 -12.35 16.64
N HIS A 56 -12.93 -11.30 15.81
CA HIS A 56 -13.54 -11.25 14.48
C HIS A 56 -12.76 -12.04 13.43
N ARG A 57 -11.49 -12.42 13.69
CA ARG A 57 -10.63 -13.09 12.72
C ARG A 57 -11.14 -14.45 12.24
N CYS A 58 -11.85 -15.19 13.10
CA CYS A 58 -12.52 -16.43 12.67
C CYS A 58 -13.57 -16.12 11.58
N MET A 59 -14.45 -15.15 11.82
CA MET A 59 -15.51 -14.79 10.87
C MET A 59 -14.92 -14.27 9.56
N GLU A 60 -13.91 -13.40 9.64
CA GLU A 60 -13.22 -12.87 8.45
C GLU A 60 -12.56 -13.98 7.62
N ALA A 61 -11.88 -14.93 8.26
CA ALA A 61 -11.24 -16.04 7.56
C ALA A 61 -12.26 -16.96 6.89
N VAL A 62 -13.35 -17.31 7.58
CA VAL A 62 -14.48 -18.06 7.00
C VAL A 62 -15.07 -17.32 5.81
N TYR A 63 -15.26 -16.01 5.94
CA TYR A 63 -15.81 -15.17 4.88
C TYR A 63 -14.91 -15.16 3.64
N ILE A 64 -13.60 -14.97 3.80
CA ILE A 64 -12.64 -14.98 2.70
C ILE A 64 -12.65 -16.32 1.98
N ALA A 65 -12.52 -17.44 2.72
CA ALA A 65 -12.51 -18.78 2.12
C ALA A 65 -13.82 -19.07 1.36
N THR A 66 -14.96 -18.73 1.97
CA THR A 66 -16.29 -18.90 1.37
C THR A 66 -16.45 -18.04 0.11
N LEU A 67 -16.05 -16.77 0.16
CA LEU A 67 -16.18 -15.84 -0.96
C LEU A 67 -15.32 -16.29 -2.15
N LEU A 68 -14.07 -16.67 -1.92
CA LEU A 68 -13.18 -17.14 -2.97
C LEU A 68 -13.71 -18.43 -3.60
N ARG A 69 -14.11 -19.40 -2.77
CA ARG A 69 -14.59 -20.71 -3.24
C ARG A 69 -15.95 -20.64 -3.93
N HIS A 70 -16.93 -20.04 -3.27
CA HIS A 70 -18.33 -20.11 -3.69
C HIS A 70 -18.81 -18.85 -4.39
N GLY A 71 -18.23 -17.68 -4.08
CA GLY A 71 -18.54 -16.42 -4.76
C GLY A 71 -17.83 -16.31 -6.10
N PHE A 72 -16.51 -16.53 -6.11
CA PHE A 72 -15.69 -16.41 -7.33
C PHE A 72 -15.43 -17.75 -8.04
N GLY A 73 -15.73 -18.90 -7.41
CA GLY A 73 -15.63 -20.21 -8.06
C GLY A 73 -14.21 -20.77 -8.14
N PHE A 74 -13.27 -20.31 -7.30
CA PHE A 74 -11.91 -20.85 -7.27
C PHE A 74 -11.91 -22.32 -6.84
N HIS A 75 -11.14 -23.14 -7.55
CA HIS A 75 -11.01 -24.56 -7.21
C HIS A 75 -10.32 -24.73 -5.85
N PRO A 76 -10.80 -25.60 -4.93
CA PRO A 76 -10.27 -25.69 -3.57
C PRO A 76 -8.76 -25.95 -3.48
N LYS A 77 -8.20 -26.65 -4.48
CA LYS A 77 -6.79 -27.01 -4.57
C LYS A 77 -5.94 -26.05 -5.42
N THR A 78 -6.50 -24.93 -5.89
CA THR A 78 -5.73 -23.94 -6.66
C THR A 78 -4.72 -23.20 -5.77
N ARG A 79 -3.61 -22.75 -6.38
CA ARG A 79 -2.61 -21.84 -5.78
C ARG A 79 -2.47 -20.53 -6.57
N ASP A 80 -3.48 -20.18 -7.36
CA ASP A 80 -3.46 -18.99 -8.21
C ASP A 80 -3.77 -17.68 -7.44
N ILE A 81 -3.88 -17.75 -6.11
CA ILE A 81 -4.21 -16.62 -5.23
C ILE A 81 -3.02 -16.37 -4.30
N THR A 82 -2.49 -15.15 -4.34
CA THR A 82 -1.43 -14.68 -3.44
C THR A 82 -2.01 -13.71 -2.43
N PHE A 83 -1.82 -13.97 -1.14
CA PHE A 83 -2.19 -13.04 -0.08
C PHE A 83 -1.01 -12.12 0.21
N ALA A 84 -1.18 -10.82 -0.04
CA ALA A 84 -0.14 -9.81 0.15
C ALA A 84 -0.76 -8.51 0.68
N PHE A 85 0.02 -7.79 1.49
CA PHE A 85 -0.27 -6.42 1.90
C PHE A 85 0.58 -5.44 1.08
N ASP A 86 1.87 -5.76 0.94
CA ASP A 86 2.84 -5.01 0.15
C ASP A 86 3.29 -5.81 -1.09
N VAL A 87 3.51 -5.10 -2.20
CA VAL A 87 4.20 -5.60 -3.39
C VAL A 87 5.41 -4.70 -3.64
N GLU A 88 6.60 -5.31 -3.70
CA GLU A 88 7.87 -4.58 -3.87
C GLU A 88 8.11 -3.47 -2.82
N GLY A 89 7.67 -3.71 -1.58
CA GLY A 89 7.85 -2.77 -0.47
C GLY A 89 6.88 -1.58 -0.48
N SER A 90 5.90 -1.59 -1.38
CA SER A 90 4.83 -0.60 -1.44
C SER A 90 3.48 -1.25 -1.14
N GLU A 91 2.66 -0.57 -0.35
CA GLU A 91 1.28 -0.97 -0.09
C GLU A 91 0.48 -0.99 -1.39
N VAL A 92 -0.40 -1.99 -1.54
CA VAL A 92 -1.27 -2.08 -2.72
C VAL A 92 -2.39 -1.07 -2.61
N GLU A 93 -2.21 0.07 -3.29
CA GLU A 93 -3.11 1.22 -3.22
C GLU A 93 -3.82 1.52 -4.55
N TRP A 94 -5.15 1.49 -4.55
CA TRP A 94 -5.96 1.78 -5.74
C TRP A 94 -5.88 3.26 -6.16
N SER A 95 -5.63 4.15 -5.20
CA SER A 95 -5.55 5.59 -5.41
C SER A 95 -4.35 5.98 -6.28
N LEU A 96 -3.23 5.26 -6.17
CA LEU A 96 -2.06 5.43 -7.03
C LEU A 96 -2.39 5.08 -8.49
N GLY A 97 -3.11 3.97 -8.72
CA GLY A 97 -3.55 3.58 -10.07
C GLY A 97 -4.47 4.62 -10.70
N MET A 98 -5.39 5.18 -9.91
CA MET A 98 -6.26 6.28 -10.35
C MET A 98 -5.43 7.51 -10.75
N ALA A 99 -4.48 7.94 -9.93
CA ALA A 99 -3.64 9.10 -10.22
C ALA A 99 -2.82 8.92 -11.52
N LEU A 100 -2.31 7.71 -11.76
CA LEU A 100 -1.59 7.39 -13.00
C LEU A 100 -2.48 7.41 -14.23
N SER A 101 -3.74 6.93 -14.11
CA SER A 101 -4.72 6.97 -15.21
C SER A 101 -5.00 8.42 -15.64
N GLU A 102 -5.26 9.30 -14.68
CA GLU A 102 -5.54 10.72 -14.95
C GLU A 102 -4.31 11.45 -15.53
N ALA A 103 -3.11 11.09 -15.07
CA ALA A 103 -1.86 11.64 -15.62
C ALA A 103 -1.61 11.18 -17.07
N GLY A 104 -1.94 9.93 -17.40
CA GLY A 104 -1.86 9.39 -18.76
C GLY A 104 -2.78 10.15 -19.73
N ASP A 105 -4.04 10.36 -19.34
CA ASP A 105 -5.02 11.09 -20.15
C ASP A 105 -4.61 12.57 -20.37
N SER A 106 -3.98 13.19 -19.37
CA SER A 106 -3.46 14.55 -19.46
C SER A 106 -2.24 14.67 -20.40
N LEU A 107 -1.37 13.65 -20.39
CA LEU A 107 -0.20 13.59 -21.28
C LEU A 107 -0.59 13.29 -22.73
N ASP A 108 -1.65 12.52 -22.98
CA ASP A 108 -2.20 12.32 -24.33
C ASP A 108 -2.67 13.64 -24.95
N TRP A 109 -3.25 14.57 -24.16
CA TRP A 109 -3.64 15.90 -24.66
C TRP A 109 -2.43 16.80 -24.96
N LEU A 110 -1.34 16.66 -24.20
CA LEU A 110 -0.07 17.36 -24.48
C LEU A 110 0.70 16.75 -25.66
N SER A 111 0.39 15.49 -26.01
CA SER A 111 0.96 14.77 -27.15
C SER A 111 0.21 15.02 -28.46
N GLY A 112 -0.79 15.92 -28.46
CA GLY A 112 -1.49 16.36 -29.66
C GLY A 112 -0.51 16.93 -30.69
N GLU A 113 -0.05 16.06 -31.59
CA GLU A 113 0.47 16.43 -32.89
C GLU A 113 -0.57 17.33 -33.53
N GLY A 114 -0.19 18.59 -33.75
CA GLY A 114 -0.93 19.49 -34.59
C GLY A 114 -0.92 18.95 -36.01
N GLU A 115 -1.90 18.12 -36.36
CA GLU A 115 -2.36 17.97 -37.74
C GLU A 115 -3.16 19.25 -38.08
N GLY A 116 -2.41 20.35 -38.25
CA GLY A 116 -2.88 21.59 -38.85
C GLY A 116 -2.50 21.60 -40.31
N GLU A 117 -3.53 21.62 -41.14
CA GLU A 117 -3.56 21.89 -42.58
C GLU A 117 -2.41 22.73 -43.17
N GLU A 118 -1.98 22.31 -44.36
CA GLU A 118 -1.14 23.08 -45.28
C GLU A 118 -1.77 24.45 -45.57
N ASP A 119 -1.24 25.51 -44.97
CA ASP A 119 -1.33 26.86 -45.54
C ASP A 119 0.01 27.59 -45.41
N ALA A 120 0.41 28.16 -46.53
CA ALA A 120 1.74 28.63 -46.85
C ALA A 120 2.21 29.88 -46.07
N ASP A 121 3.53 29.95 -45.90
CA ASP A 121 4.36 31.15 -45.68
C ASP A 121 4.19 31.96 -44.38
N ALA A 122 4.99 31.63 -43.36
CA ALA A 122 5.49 32.64 -42.41
C ALA A 122 6.91 32.27 -41.89
N PRO A 123 7.87 33.21 -41.83
CA PRO A 123 9.23 32.92 -41.40
C PRO A 123 9.33 32.77 -39.88
N VAL A 124 10.01 31.70 -39.48
CA VAL A 124 10.36 31.36 -38.10
C VAL A 124 11.27 32.44 -37.50
N VAL A 125 10.79 33.12 -36.45
CA VAL A 125 11.64 33.94 -35.56
C VAL A 125 11.88 33.13 -34.28
N VAL A 126 13.11 32.65 -34.11
CA VAL A 126 13.57 31.95 -32.91
C VAL A 126 14.04 32.98 -31.87
N PRO A 127 13.49 33.05 -30.65
CA PRO A 127 14.13 33.80 -29.58
C PRO A 127 15.29 32.96 -29.02
N SER A 128 16.51 33.45 -29.25
CA SER A 128 17.69 32.97 -28.53
C SER A 128 17.73 33.50 -27.10
N SER A 129 17.90 32.57 -26.16
CA SER A 129 18.62 32.67 -24.87
C SER A 129 18.13 33.64 -23.78
N VAL A 130 17.78 33.10 -22.60
CA VAL A 130 18.32 33.50 -21.27
C VAL A 130 18.28 32.25 -20.35
N ILE A 131 19.38 31.50 -20.19
CA ILE A 131 20.34 31.50 -19.06
C ILE A 131 19.75 31.28 -17.65
N SER A 132 20.07 30.08 -17.12
CA SER A 132 20.43 29.68 -15.75
C SER A 132 19.57 30.04 -14.53
N GLY A 133 19.12 28.98 -13.86
CA GLY A 133 18.76 28.97 -12.43
C GLY A 133 18.87 27.55 -11.87
N ALA A 134 20.10 27.06 -11.68
CA ALA A 134 20.37 25.81 -10.99
C ALA A 134 20.36 26.04 -9.47
N CYS A 135 19.44 25.42 -8.75
CA CYS A 135 19.54 25.26 -7.30
C CYS A 135 20.20 23.90 -7.00
N GLY A 136 21.50 23.93 -6.74
CA GLY A 136 22.21 22.77 -6.19
C GLY A 136 22.04 22.68 -4.66
N PRO A 137 22.09 21.48 -4.06
CA PRO A 137 22.22 21.34 -2.61
C PRO A 137 23.69 21.44 -2.19
N THR A 138 23.99 22.34 -1.25
CA THR A 138 25.26 22.31 -0.51
C THR A 138 25.07 21.48 0.74
N GLY A 139 25.78 20.35 0.83
CA GLY A 139 26.06 19.68 2.09
C GLY A 139 27.24 20.32 2.81
N ALA A 140 27.18 20.35 4.14
CA ALA A 140 28.33 20.39 5.04
C ALA A 140 27.87 19.92 6.43
N ASP A 141 28.85 19.51 7.22
CA ASP A 141 28.89 18.34 8.09
C ASP A 141 28.88 18.70 9.59
N SER A 142 28.58 17.69 10.41
CA SER A 142 29.07 17.40 11.79
C SER A 142 28.71 18.28 13.01
N ASP A 143 28.17 17.57 14.02
CA ASP A 143 28.38 17.64 15.47
C ASP A 143 28.04 18.93 16.27
N GLU A 144 27.01 18.88 17.14
CA GLU A 144 27.22 18.89 18.61
C GLU A 144 25.93 18.68 19.41
N ARG A 145 26.11 17.93 20.51
CA ARG A 145 25.14 17.48 21.51
C ARG A 145 24.74 18.62 22.46
N LYS A 146 23.43 18.87 22.69
CA LYS A 146 22.89 19.34 23.98
C LYS A 146 21.36 19.23 24.07
N ASN A 147 20.92 18.65 25.19
CA ASN A 147 19.55 18.72 25.73
C ASN A 147 19.09 20.18 25.81
N ASP A 148 17.78 20.42 25.64
CA ASP A 148 16.97 21.10 26.65
C ASP A 148 15.47 21.01 26.31
N SER A 149 14.69 21.01 27.39
CA SER A 149 13.25 20.91 27.47
C SER A 149 12.51 22.17 26.99
N ASP A 150 11.21 21.96 26.72
CA ASP A 150 10.10 22.91 26.87
C ASP A 150 9.76 23.93 25.75
N THR A 151 8.43 24.01 25.55
CA THR A 151 7.59 25.14 25.10
C THR A 151 7.37 25.43 23.61
N ASN A 152 6.22 24.95 23.12
CA ASN A 152 5.08 25.72 22.57
C ASN A 152 5.36 27.06 21.85
N ALA A 153 5.12 27.12 20.54
CA ALA A 153 4.45 28.24 19.88
C ALA A 153 4.12 27.96 18.40
N THR A 154 2.84 28.08 18.10
CA THR A 154 2.16 28.33 16.83
C THR A 154 2.99 29.02 15.74
N SER A 155 3.00 28.47 14.52
CA SER A 155 3.00 29.29 13.30
C SER A 155 2.22 28.60 12.19
N LYS A 156 1.14 29.26 11.79
CA LYS A 156 0.34 28.97 10.61
C LYS A 156 1.23 29.10 9.37
N ASN A 157 1.19 28.12 8.48
CA ASN A 157 1.57 28.34 7.09
C ASN A 157 0.31 28.15 6.24
N ASP A 158 -0.24 29.29 5.85
CA ASP A 158 -1.28 29.45 4.84
C ASP A 158 -0.72 28.97 3.48
N CYS A 159 -1.21 27.83 2.97
CA CYS A 159 -1.17 27.56 1.53
C CYS A 159 -2.40 28.22 0.91
N ALA A 160 -2.28 29.52 0.64
CA ALA A 160 -3.25 30.25 -0.16
C ALA A 160 -2.98 29.99 -1.65
N SER A 161 -3.98 29.41 -2.29
CA SER A 161 -4.39 29.52 -3.70
C SER A 161 -3.39 30.12 -4.70
N GLN A 162 -2.99 29.32 -5.68
CA GLN A 162 -2.87 29.79 -7.06
C GLN A 162 -3.76 28.94 -7.95
N THR A 163 -4.73 29.65 -8.53
CA THR A 163 -5.69 29.22 -9.54
C THR A 163 -5.01 28.86 -10.86
N CYS A 164 -5.74 28.01 -11.59
CA CYS A 164 -5.59 27.61 -12.99
C CYS A 164 -5.07 28.68 -13.95
#